data_AF-A0AAD8X973-F1
#
_entry.id   AF-A0AAD8X973-F1
#
_cell.length_a   1.000
_cell.length_b   1.000
_cell.length_c   1.000
_cell.angle_alpha   90.00
_cell.angle_beta   90.00
_cell.angle_gamma   90.00
#
_symmetry.space_group_name_H-M   'P 1'
#
loop_
_entity.id
_entity.type
_entity.pdbx_description
1 polymer ?
#
loop_
_entity_poly.entity_id
_entity_poly.type
_entity_poly.pdbx_seq_one_letter_code
_entity_poly.pdbx_strand_id
1 'polypeptide(L)'
;PTIASCDCGNSTTEAVTLGCKYDSLAAAWLPEHCRDDELTAEFERSGPGPDGQWTYWADTAHTQEISVEEIAKMADNQEELRFHMSGHWHVLHCIFYWRKEYRARFNGKMVEPRSDNEKHIKHCGKIFLDPGYGTVAGVALNT
;
A
#
# COMPACT_ATOMS: atom_id res chain seq x y z
N PRO A 1 4.30 -13.79 -23.60
CA PRO A 1 4.95 -13.37 -22.33
C PRO A 1 4.07 -13.78 -21.14
N THR A 2 4.57 -14.66 -20.27
CA THR A 2 3.93 -14.92 -18.98
C THR A 2 3.98 -13.62 -18.18
N ILE A 3 2.82 -13.05 -17.85
CA ILE A 3 2.75 -11.91 -16.93
C ILE A 3 3.34 -12.42 -15.60
N ALA A 4 4.39 -11.78 -15.10
CA ALA A 4 4.99 -12.15 -13.83
C ALA A 4 3.99 -11.86 -12.71
N SER A 5 3.72 -12.82 -11.84
CA SER A 5 2.78 -12.65 -10.72
C SER A 5 3.33 -11.67 -9.67
N CYS A 6 2.48 -10.93 -8.97
CA CYS A 6 2.83 -10.13 -7.78
C CYS A 6 2.58 -10.92 -6.49
N ASP A 7 2.79 -12.24 -6.53
CA ASP A 7 2.57 -13.16 -5.41
C ASP A 7 3.83 -13.30 -4.56
N CYS A 8 3.67 -13.13 -3.25
CA CYS A 8 4.70 -13.25 -2.22
C CYS A 8 4.42 -14.37 -1.20
N GLY A 9 3.62 -15.36 -1.58
CA GLY A 9 3.34 -16.53 -0.76
C GLY A 9 2.24 -16.29 0.26
N ASN A 10 2.27 -17.08 1.35
CA ASN A 10 1.19 -17.14 2.35
C ASN A 10 1.63 -16.72 3.76
N SER A 11 2.88 -16.29 3.93
CA SER A 11 3.36 -15.67 5.18
C SER A 11 4.43 -14.63 4.92
N THR A 12 4.66 -13.74 5.88
CA THR A 12 5.76 -12.77 5.85
C THR A 12 7.13 -13.47 5.77
N THR A 13 7.27 -14.63 6.39
CA THR A 13 8.51 -15.44 6.35
C THR A 13 8.78 -15.96 4.94
N GLU A 14 7.73 -16.45 4.27
CA GLU A 14 7.81 -16.89 2.87
C GLU A 14 8.08 -15.71 1.94
N ALA A 15 7.39 -14.57 2.13
CA ALA A 15 7.59 -13.35 1.34
C ALA A 15 9.06 -12.89 1.38
N VAL A 16 9.67 -12.85 2.56
CA VAL A 16 11.10 -12.53 2.70
C VAL A 16 11.99 -13.54 1.98
N THR A 17 11.65 -14.83 2.05
CA THR A 17 12.39 -15.91 1.37
C THR A 17 12.29 -15.78 -0.16
N LEU A 18 11.15 -15.31 -0.67
CA LEU A 18 10.91 -15.02 -2.08
C LEU A 18 11.50 -13.68 -2.54
N GLY A 19 12.16 -12.93 -1.65
CA GLY A 19 12.77 -11.63 -1.95
C GLY A 19 11.77 -10.48 -2.03
N CYS A 20 10.53 -10.68 -1.59
CA CYS A 20 9.54 -9.63 -1.49
C CYS A 20 9.87 -8.65 -0.35
N LYS A 21 9.35 -7.43 -0.48
CA LYS A 21 9.41 -6.40 0.56
C LYS A 21 8.03 -5.79 0.78
N TYR A 22 7.77 -5.39 2.01
CA TYR A 22 6.58 -4.60 2.31
C TYR A 22 6.66 -3.25 1.60
N ASP A 23 5.61 -2.91 0.86
CA ASP A 23 5.40 -1.63 0.19
C ASP A 23 4.25 -0.89 0.88
N SER A 24 4.57 0.22 1.53
CA SER A 24 3.62 1.01 2.33
C SER A 24 2.60 1.77 1.48
N LEU A 25 2.94 2.11 0.22
CA LEU A 25 1.99 2.70 -0.72
C LEU A 25 0.92 1.67 -1.09
N ALA A 26 1.31 0.42 -1.35
CA ALA A 26 0.42 -0.67 -1.74
C ALA A 26 -0.26 -1.38 -0.56
N ALA A 27 0.23 -1.18 0.67
CA ALA A 27 -0.13 -1.98 1.83
C ALA A 27 -0.01 -3.49 1.54
N ALA A 28 1.08 -3.91 0.91
CA ALA A 28 1.28 -5.28 0.48
C ALA A 28 2.76 -5.67 0.48
N TRP A 29 3.04 -6.95 0.64
CA TRP A 29 4.34 -7.52 0.28
C TRP A 29 4.39 -7.71 -1.22
N LEU A 30 5.39 -7.13 -1.88
CA LEU A 30 5.52 -7.16 -3.33
C LEU A 30 6.93 -7.59 -3.77
N PRO A 31 7.04 -8.34 -4.88
CA PRO A 31 8.33 -8.64 -5.50
C PRO A 31 8.87 -7.39 -6.22
N GLU A 32 10.15 -7.43 -6.59
CA GLU A 32 10.85 -6.29 -7.20
C GLU A 32 10.16 -5.75 -8.47
N HIS A 33 9.59 -6.61 -9.31
CA HIS A 33 8.94 -6.18 -10.56
C HIS A 33 7.58 -5.51 -10.35
N CYS A 34 6.98 -5.59 -9.16
CA CYS A 34 5.71 -4.93 -8.82
C CYS A 34 5.90 -3.69 -7.91
N ARG A 35 7.15 -3.36 -7.57
CA ARG A 35 7.50 -2.29 -6.63
C ARG A 35 8.22 -1.14 -7.33
N ASP A 36 7.78 0.08 -7.03
CA ASP A 36 8.43 1.33 -7.45
C ASP A 36 9.00 2.03 -6.21
N ASP A 37 10.14 1.54 -5.75
CA ASP A 37 10.80 1.95 -4.50
C ASP A 37 10.97 3.45 -4.35
N GLU A 38 11.30 4.13 -5.44
CA GLU A 38 11.50 5.58 -5.45
C GLU A 38 10.17 6.29 -5.17
N LEU A 39 9.10 5.85 -5.82
CA LEU A 39 7.77 6.42 -5.65
C LEU A 39 7.20 6.13 -4.25
N THR A 40 7.40 4.92 -3.73
CA THR A 40 6.99 4.55 -2.37
C THR A 40 7.76 5.35 -1.33
N ALA A 41 9.07 5.53 -1.50
CA ALA A 41 9.86 6.35 -0.59
C ALA A 41 9.45 7.84 -0.63
N GLU A 42 9.05 8.36 -1.79
CA GLU A 42 8.48 9.71 -1.89
C GLU A 42 7.12 9.79 -1.17
N PHE A 43 6.27 8.79 -1.34
CA PHE A 43 4.99 8.71 -0.61
C PHE A 43 5.21 8.74 0.89
N GLU A 44 6.16 7.96 1.42
CA GLU A 44 6.50 7.88 2.84
C GLU A 44 6.98 9.20 3.46
N ARG A 45 7.41 10.16 2.64
CA ARG A 45 7.82 11.53 3.03
C ARG A 45 6.79 12.60 2.69
N SER A 46 5.57 12.21 2.31
CA SER A 46 4.50 13.13 1.90
C SER A 46 3.42 13.33 2.97
N GLY A 47 3.61 12.74 4.15
CA GLY A 47 2.72 12.87 5.30
C GLY A 47 2.88 14.19 6.08
N PRO A 48 1.95 14.48 6.99
CA PRO A 48 1.95 15.71 7.77
C PRO A 48 2.88 15.69 8.99
N GLY A 49 3.48 14.53 9.30
CA GLY A 49 4.36 14.35 10.46
C GLY A 49 5.76 14.93 10.25
N PRO A 50 6.62 14.86 11.29
CA PRO A 50 8.04 15.22 11.18
C PRO A 50 8.70 14.50 10.00
N ASP A 51 9.55 15.23 9.26
CA ASP A 51 10.24 14.73 8.06
C ASP A 51 9.32 14.13 6.98
N GLY A 52 8.03 14.50 7.00
CA GLY A 52 7.04 14.03 6.05
C GLY A 52 6.47 12.65 6.36
N GLN A 53 6.64 12.14 7.58
CA GLN A 53 6.16 10.80 7.92
C GLN A 53 4.63 10.72 8.03
N TRP A 54 4.09 9.54 7.72
CA TRP A 54 2.70 9.18 7.98
C TRP A 54 2.53 8.58 9.38
N THR A 55 1.41 8.89 10.02
CA THR A 55 0.95 8.21 11.24
C THR A 55 -0.09 7.17 10.88
N TYR A 56 -0.01 6.01 11.54
CA TYR A 56 -0.94 4.90 11.39
C TYR A 56 -1.47 4.48 12.75
N TRP A 57 -2.67 3.88 12.79
CA TRP A 57 -3.32 3.49 14.03
C TRP A 57 -3.86 2.07 14.00
N ALA A 58 -3.85 1.40 15.15
CA ALA A 58 -4.51 0.12 15.36
C ALA A 58 -6.04 0.24 15.52
N ASP A 59 -6.55 1.45 15.79
CA ASP A 59 -7.94 1.69 16.10
C ASP A 59 -8.58 2.80 15.24
N THR A 60 -9.90 2.69 15.05
CA THR A 60 -10.67 3.66 14.25
C THR A 60 -10.72 5.05 14.87
N ALA A 61 -10.53 5.17 16.20
CA ALA A 61 -10.54 6.48 16.86
C ALA A 61 -9.21 7.25 16.70
N HIS A 62 -8.19 6.65 16.08
CA HIS A 62 -6.86 7.22 15.90
C HIS A 62 -6.19 7.56 17.24
N THR A 63 -6.25 6.63 18.20
CA THR A 63 -5.71 6.82 19.56
C THR A 63 -4.52 5.91 19.88
N GLN A 64 -4.34 4.83 19.13
CA GLN A 64 -3.29 3.83 19.33
C GLN A 64 -2.41 3.80 18.09
N GLU A 65 -1.31 4.55 18.11
CA GLU A 65 -0.34 4.57 17.01
C GLU A 65 0.38 3.22 16.86
N ILE A 66 0.70 2.85 15.62
CA ILE A 66 1.45 1.64 15.28
C ILE A 66 2.53 1.93 14.26
N SER A 67 3.61 1.17 14.32
CA SER A 67 4.74 1.28 13.38
C SER A 67 4.47 0.58 12.04
N VAL A 68 5.21 0.99 11.01
CA VAL A 68 5.18 0.34 9.70
C VAL A 68 5.66 -1.12 9.80
N GLU A 69 6.63 -1.40 10.67
CA GLU A 69 7.14 -2.74 10.95
C GLU A 69 6.09 -3.65 11.58
N GLU A 70 5.23 -3.10 12.45
CA GLU A 70 4.08 -3.84 13.02
C GLU A 70 3.01 -4.08 11.96
N ILE A 71 2.72 -3.09 11.12
CA ILE A 71 1.77 -3.22 10.00
C ILE A 71 2.22 -4.31 9.04
N ALA A 72 3.49 -4.33 8.64
CA ALA A 72 4.02 -5.33 7.71
C ALA A 72 3.80 -6.77 8.19
N LYS A 73 3.83 -7.01 9.51
CA LYS A 73 3.57 -8.31 10.14
C LYS A 73 2.10 -8.70 10.18
N MET A 74 1.18 -7.75 10.03
CA MET A 74 -0.26 -8.05 9.94
C MET A 74 -0.62 -8.93 8.75
N ALA A 75 0.29 -9.04 7.77
CA ALA A 75 0.13 -9.91 6.60
C ALA A 75 -0.01 -11.41 6.97
N ASP A 76 0.41 -11.83 8.16
CA ASP A 76 0.23 -13.22 8.64
C ASP A 76 -1.18 -13.46 9.21
N ASN A 77 -1.95 -12.41 9.49
CA ASN A 77 -3.31 -12.49 10.04
C ASN A 77 -4.27 -11.58 9.25
N GLN A 78 -4.26 -11.69 7.92
CA GLN A 78 -4.95 -10.76 7.00
C GLN A 78 -6.46 -10.73 7.15
N GLU A 79 -7.09 -11.72 7.77
CA GLU A 79 -8.55 -11.73 7.96
C GLU A 79 -8.97 -10.93 9.20
N GLU A 80 -8.09 -10.86 10.20
CA GLU A 80 -8.39 -10.33 11.52
C GLU A 80 -7.79 -8.95 11.76
N LEU A 81 -6.61 -8.69 11.18
CA LEU A 81 -5.86 -7.47 11.44
C LEU A 81 -6.05 -6.43 10.33
N ARG A 82 -6.37 -5.22 10.78
CA ARG A 82 -6.52 -4.02 9.95
C ARG A 82 -5.78 -2.87 10.63
N PHE A 83 -5.34 -1.93 9.83
CA PHE A 83 -4.77 -0.67 10.30
C PHE A 83 -5.52 0.50 9.70
N HIS A 84 -5.45 1.63 10.40
CA HIS A 84 -6.19 2.85 10.10
C HIS A 84 -5.24 3.97 9.70
N MET A 85 -5.71 4.82 8.79
CA MET A 85 -4.98 5.97 8.27
C MET A 85 -5.91 7.17 8.14
N SER A 86 -5.34 8.38 8.02
CA SER A 86 -6.13 9.59 7.80
C SER A 86 -6.77 9.64 6.40
N GLY A 87 -7.83 10.43 6.25
CA GLY A 87 -8.40 10.74 4.92
C GLY A 87 -7.37 11.42 4.00
N HIS A 88 -6.45 12.21 4.57
CA HIS A 88 -5.35 12.83 3.82
C HIS A 88 -4.41 11.78 3.21
N TRP A 89 -4.02 10.76 3.99
CA TRP A 89 -3.25 9.62 3.50
C TRP A 89 -3.96 8.96 2.32
N HIS A 90 -5.28 8.75 2.41
CA HIS A 90 -6.06 8.07 1.38
C HIS A 90 -6.10 8.85 0.06
N VAL A 91 -6.26 10.17 0.11
CA VAL A 91 -6.19 11.03 -1.08
C VAL A 91 -4.81 10.94 -1.74
N LEU A 92 -3.74 11.01 -0.94
CA LEU A 92 -2.38 10.94 -1.47
C LEU A 92 -2.07 9.55 -2.04
N HIS A 93 -2.51 8.48 -1.39
CA HIS A 93 -2.42 7.11 -1.92
C HIS A 93 -3.04 7.03 -3.33
N CYS A 94 -4.24 7.59 -3.53
CA CYS A 94 -4.88 7.62 -4.85
C CYS A 94 -4.06 8.39 -5.90
N ILE A 95 -3.49 9.54 -5.55
CA ILE A 95 -2.62 10.33 -6.45
C ILE A 95 -1.35 9.55 -6.79
N PHE A 96 -0.72 8.92 -5.80
CA PHE A 96 0.50 8.14 -5.98
C PHE A 96 0.26 6.86 -6.78
N TYR A 97 -0.90 6.21 -6.64
CA TYR A 97 -1.27 5.09 -7.50
C TYR A 97 -1.43 5.50 -8.96
N TRP A 98 -2.07 6.64 -9.23
CA TRP A 98 -2.12 7.16 -10.59
C TRP A 98 -0.72 7.41 -11.17
N ARG A 99 0.22 7.91 -10.35
CA ARG A 99 1.63 8.04 -10.74
C ARG A 99 2.30 6.69 -10.98
N LYS A 100 2.02 5.67 -10.16
CA LYS A 100 2.53 4.30 -10.31
C LYS A 100 2.07 3.71 -11.64
N GLU A 101 0.79 3.83 -11.97
CA GLU A 101 0.20 3.39 -13.25
C GLU A 101 0.84 4.08 -14.46
N TYR A 102 1.13 5.39 -14.35
CA TYR A 102 1.83 6.11 -15.40
C TYR A 102 3.28 5.64 -15.55
N ARG A 103 4.02 5.51 -14.44
CA ARG A 103 5.44 5.12 -14.41
C ARG A 103 5.67 3.68 -14.89
N ALA A 104 4.77 2.76 -14.56
CA ALA A 104 4.81 1.35 -14.99
C ALA A 104 4.93 1.17 -16.51
N ARG A 105 4.46 2.14 -17.29
CA ARG A 105 4.56 2.14 -18.76
C ARG A 105 6.00 2.30 -19.28
N PHE A 106 6.91 2.77 -18.44
CA PHE A 106 8.25 3.20 -18.86
C PHE A 106 9.40 2.62 -18.02
N ASN A 107 9.15 2.20 -16.78
CA ASN A 107 10.20 1.77 -15.84
C ASN A 107 10.37 0.24 -15.75
N GLY A 108 9.64 -0.54 -16.56
CA GLY A 108 9.70 -2.01 -16.55
C GLY A 108 9.08 -2.65 -15.31
N LYS A 109 8.38 -1.87 -14.46
CA LYS A 109 7.57 -2.36 -13.35
C LYS A 109 6.14 -2.59 -13.81
N MET A 110 5.39 -3.36 -13.03
CA MET A 110 3.94 -3.49 -13.20
C MET A 110 3.21 -3.00 -11.95
N VAL A 111 1.94 -2.64 -12.13
CA VAL A 111 1.00 -2.43 -11.03
C VAL A 111 0.41 -3.80 -10.68
N GLU A 112 0.29 -4.09 -9.40
CA GLU A 112 -0.26 -5.36 -8.95
C GLU A 112 -1.76 -5.49 -9.29
N PRO A 113 -2.24 -6.68 -9.73
CA PRO A 113 -3.62 -6.89 -10.18
C PRO A 113 -4.73 -6.38 -9.24
N ARG A 114 -4.50 -6.47 -7.92
CA ARG A 114 -5.37 -5.93 -6.87
C ARG A 114 -5.71 -4.45 -7.08
N SER A 115 -4.76 -3.68 -7.61
CA SER A 115 -4.90 -2.24 -7.85
C SER A 115 -4.97 -1.88 -9.32
N ASP A 116 -4.47 -2.73 -10.23
CA ASP A 116 -4.51 -2.54 -11.69
C ASP A 116 -5.88 -2.92 -12.26
N ASN A 117 -6.93 -2.23 -11.81
CA ASN A 117 -8.29 -2.43 -12.29
C ASN A 117 -9.15 -1.17 -12.18
N GLU A 118 -10.15 -1.06 -13.05
CA GLU A 118 -11.02 0.11 -13.11
C GLU A 118 -11.84 0.32 -11.81
N LYS A 119 -12.10 -0.75 -11.04
CA LYS A 119 -12.78 -0.62 -9.75
C LYS A 119 -11.92 0.18 -8.77
N HIS A 120 -10.61 -0.01 -8.77
CA HIS A 120 -9.69 0.77 -7.94
C HIS A 120 -9.64 2.25 -8.38
N ILE A 121 -9.63 2.53 -9.69
CA ILE A 121 -9.70 3.91 -10.22
C ILE A 121 -11.02 4.59 -9.82
N LYS A 122 -12.15 3.90 -9.96
CA LYS A 122 -13.47 4.41 -9.54
C LYS A 122 -13.55 4.66 -8.03
N HIS A 123 -12.88 3.82 -7.23
CA HIS A 123 -12.73 4.03 -5.79
C HIS A 123 -11.95 5.31 -5.51
N CYS A 124 -10.78 5.49 -6.13
CA CYS A 124 -9.96 6.70 -6.01
C CYS A 124 -10.76 7.97 -6.35
N GLY A 125 -11.55 7.94 -7.42
CA GLY A 125 -12.42 9.06 -7.81
C GLY A 125 -13.44 9.46 -6.73
N LYS A 126 -13.94 8.51 -5.95
CA LYS A 126 -14.84 8.81 -4.81
C LYS A 126 -14.09 9.44 -3.66
N ILE A 127 -12.87 8.98 -3.37
CA ILE A 127 -12.02 9.52 -2.30
C ILE A 127 -11.66 10.98 -2.55
N PHE A 128 -11.46 11.39 -3.80
CA PHE A 128 -11.23 12.80 -4.13
C PHE A 128 -12.43 13.71 -3.84
N LEU A 129 -13.65 13.17 -3.96
CA LEU A 129 -14.88 13.93 -3.72
C LEU A 129 -15.27 13.94 -2.25
N ASP A 130 -15.02 12.84 -1.54
CA ASP A 130 -15.31 12.66 -0.13
C ASP A 130 -14.23 11.76 0.51
N PRO A 131 -13.15 12.37 1.04
CA PRO A 131 -12.03 11.61 1.60
C PRO A 131 -12.35 10.95 2.95
N GLY A 132 -13.46 11.34 3.59
CA GLY A 132 -13.81 10.95 4.94
C GLY A 132 -12.79 11.42 5.99
N TYR A 133 -13.04 11.04 7.25
CA TYR A 133 -12.13 11.28 8.37
C TYR A 133 -10.87 10.39 8.30
N GLY A 134 -11.06 9.13 7.91
CA GLY A 134 -10.02 8.12 7.87
C GLY A 134 -10.34 6.99 6.90
N THR A 135 -9.40 6.09 6.74
CA THR A 135 -9.54 4.86 5.96
C THR A 135 -8.98 3.67 6.75
N VAL A 136 -9.23 2.47 6.24
CA VAL A 136 -8.79 1.21 6.84
C VAL A 136 -8.29 0.27 5.74
N ALA A 137 -7.20 -0.42 6.01
CA ALA A 137 -6.63 -1.42 5.11
C ALA A 137 -6.13 -2.65 5.88
N GLY A 138 -5.98 -3.76 5.14
CA GLY A 138 -5.22 -4.92 5.57
C GLY A 138 -3.97 -5.06 4.72
N VAL A 139 -3.00 -5.83 5.19
CA VAL A 139 -1.78 -6.11 4.41
C VAL A 139 -1.95 -7.36 3.57
N ALA A 140 -1.64 -7.28 2.28
CA ALA A 140 -1.72 -8.40 1.36
C ALA A 140 -0.36 -9.09 1.13
N LEU A 141 -0.40 -10.38 0.79
CA LEU A 141 0.76 -11.16 0.32
C LEU A 141 0.59 -11.61 -1.13
N ASN A 142 -0.65 -11.77 -1.59
CA ASN A 142 -0.99 -12.08 -2.96
C ASN A 142 -1.84 -10.92 -3.51
N THR A 143 -1.38 -10.31 -4.59
CA THR A 143 -1.96 -9.11 -5.19
C THR A 143 -2.10 -9.24 -6.68
#